data_AF-A0A1G5UTJ7-F1
#
_entry.id   AF-A0A1G5UTJ7-F1
#
_cell.length_a   1.000
_cell.length_b   1.000
_cell.length_c   1.000
_cell.angle_alpha   90.00
_cell.angle_beta   90.00
_cell.angle_gamma   90.00
#
_symmetry.space_group_name_H-M   'P 1'
#
loop_
_entity.id
_entity.type
_entity.pdbx_description
1 polymer ?
#
loop_
_entity_poly.entity_id
_entity_poly.type
_entity_poly.pdbx_seq_one_letter_code
_entity_poly.pdbx_strand_id
1 'polypeptide(L)' 'FAKLKALLRKAAARTVGDLTSAIGAAIDTFTPAECANYFAAAGYDAY' A
#
# COMPACT_ATOMS: atom_id res chain seq x y z
N PHE A 1 6.35 -3.56 0.63
CA PHE A 1 5.82 -3.14 1.95
C PHE A 1 6.39 -1.85 2.55
N ALA A 2 7.64 -1.44 2.30
CA ALA A 2 8.20 -0.22 2.90
C ALA A 2 7.42 1.06 2.52
N LYS A 3 7.01 1.19 1.26
CA LYS A 3 6.22 2.32 0.73
C LYS A 3 4.85 2.45 1.40
N LEU A 4 4.13 1.33 1.55
CA LEU A 4 2.84 1.30 2.27
C LEU A 4 2.99 1.72 3.73
N LYS A 5 4.02 1.21 4.43
CA LYS A 5 4.29 1.61 5.83
C LYS A 5 4.63 3.10 5.94
N ALA A 6 5.33 3.66 4.96
CA ALA A 6 5.65 5.08 4.92
C ALA A 6 4.39 5.94 4.73
N LEU A 7 3.48 5.53 3.83
CA LEU A 7 2.20 6.20 3.61
C LEU A 7 1.30 6.14 4.85
N LEU A 8 1.20 4.97 5.49
CA LEU A 8 0.43 4.79 6.72
C LEU A 8 1.00 5.62 7.89
N ARG A 9 2.33 5.67 8.04
CA ARG A 9 2.97 6.54 9.04
C ARG A 9 2.75 8.02 8.75
N LYS A 10 2.77 8.43 7.48
CA LYS A 10 2.48 9.80 7.05
C LYS A 10 1.03 10.19 7.30
N ALA A 11 0.10 9.26 7.11
CA ALA A 11 -1.33 9.50 7.34
C ALA A 11 -1.68 9.71 8.82
N ALA A 12 -0.83 9.22 9.75
CA ALA A 12 -1.01 9.40 11.20
C ALA A 12 -2.45 9.12 11.69
N ALA A 13 -3.10 8.11 11.08
CA ALA A 13 -4.48 7.77 11.36
C ALA A 13 -4.64 7.34 12.83
N ARG A 14 -5.51 8.03 13.56
CA ARG A 14 -5.81 7.77 14.99
C ARG A 14 -7.12 7.02 15.19
N THR A 15 -7.86 6.77 14.10
CA THR A 15 -9.16 6.08 14.12
C THR A 15 -9.19 4.99 13.05
N VAL A 16 -10.04 3.98 13.23
CA VAL A 16 -10.20 2.90 12.23
C VAL A 16 -10.74 3.44 10.90
N GLY A 17 -11.64 4.44 10.94
CA GLY A 17 -12.16 5.07 9.72
C GLY A 17 -11.09 5.86 8.95
N ASP A 18 -10.25 6.61 9.66
CA ASP A 18 -9.07 7.27 9.07
C ASP A 18 -8.09 6.24 8.51
N LEU A 19 -7.90 5.11 9.21
CA LEU A 19 -7.00 4.06 8.75
C LEU A 19 -7.50 3.45 7.44
N THR A 20 -8.79 3.11 7.34
CA THR A 20 -9.38 2.57 6.11
C THR A 20 -9.32 3.59 4.96
N SER A 21 -9.59 4.86 5.23
CA SER A 21 -9.51 5.93 4.23
C SER A 21 -8.06 6.15 3.76
N ALA A 22 -7.11 6.13 4.68
CA ALA A 22 -5.68 6.23 4.38
C ALA A 22 -5.17 5.03 3.58
N ILE A 23 -5.68 3.82 3.86
CA ILE A 23 -5.38 2.62 3.06
C ILE A 23 -5.94 2.78 1.65
N GLY A 24 -7.19 3.23 1.50
CA GLY A 24 -7.81 3.48 0.20
C GLY A 24 -7.03 4.49 -0.64
N ALA A 25 -6.67 5.64 -0.05
CA ALA A 25 -5.85 6.65 -0.72
C ALA A 25 -4.43 6.14 -1.04
N ALA A 26 -3.84 5.32 -0.16
CA ALA A 26 -2.56 4.69 -0.43
C ALA A 26 -2.68 3.73 -1.62
N ILE A 27 -3.70 2.88 -1.67
CA ILE A 27 -3.98 1.96 -2.78
C ILE A 27 -4.17 2.72 -4.10
N ASP A 28 -4.89 3.85 -4.08
CA ASP A 28 -5.08 4.70 -5.26
C ASP A 28 -3.76 5.27 -5.81
N THR A 29 -2.80 5.55 -4.93
CA THR A 29 -1.44 5.96 -5.35
C THR A 29 -0.56 4.80 -5.86
N PHE A 30 -0.93 3.54 -5.65
CA PHE A 30 -0.20 2.41 -6.22
C PHE A 30 -0.67 2.16 -7.65
N THR A 31 0.23 2.39 -8.60
CA THR A 31 -0.04 2.04 -9.99
C THR A 31 -0.01 0.51 -10.18
N PRO A 32 -0.78 -0.03 -11.14
CA PRO A 32 -0.82 -1.48 -11.40
C PRO A 32 0.56 -2.07 -11.72
N ALA A 33 1.43 -1.31 -12.38
CA ALA A 33 2.82 -1.73 -12.65
C ALA A 33 3.65 -1.85 -11.37
N GLU A 34 3.43 -0.98 -10.39
CA GLU A 34 4.15 -1.01 -9.12
C GLU A 34 3.60 -2.10 -8.19
N CYS A 35 2.30 -2.37 -8.24
CA CYS A 35 1.70 -3.56 -7.65
C CYS A 35 2.31 -4.84 -8.23
N ALA A 36 2.38 -4.96 -9.56
CA ALA A 36 3.02 -6.11 -10.22
C ALA A 36 4.48 -6.28 -9.77
N ASN A 37 5.25 -5.20 -9.68
CA ASN A 37 6.61 -5.23 -9.14
C ASN A 37 6.66 -5.66 -7.67
N TYR A 38 5.69 -5.28 -6.83
CA TYR A 38 5.61 -5.79 -5.46
C TYR A 38 5.25 -7.27 -5.38
N PHE A 39 4.32 -7.74 -6.22
CA PHE A 39 3.96 -9.15 -6.31
C PHE A 39 5.12 -10.00 -6.84
N ALA A 40 5.81 -9.55 -7.87
CA ALA A 40 7.02 -10.16 -8.41
C ALA A 40 8.17 -10.17 -7.40
N ALA A 41 8.44 -9.04 -6.73
CA ALA A 41 9.45 -8.97 -5.67
C ALA A 41 9.10 -9.82 -4.43
N ALA A 42 7.82 -10.09 -4.21
CA ALA A 42 7.35 -11.00 -3.15
C ALA A 42 7.31 -12.47 -3.59
N GLY A 43 7.69 -12.79 -4.83
CA GLY A 43 7.70 -14.16 -5.37
C GLY A 43 6.32 -14.71 -5.72
N TYR A 44 5.27 -13.86 -5.73
CA TYR A 44 3.91 -14.25 -6.13
C TYR A 44 3.69 -14.27 -7.65
N ASP A 45 4.67 -13.82 -8.43
CA ASP A 45 4.69 -13.92 -9.91
C ASP A 45 5.14 -15.31 -10.40
N ALA A 46 5.55 -16.19 -9.47
CA ALA A 46 6.09 -17.52 -9.78
C ALA A 46 5.02 -18.62 -9.97
N TYR A 47 3.79 -18.30 -10.36
CA TYR A 47 2.76 -19.31 -10.67
C TYR A 47 2.06 -19.05 -12.00
#